data_AF-G7P1G1-F1
#
_entry.id   AF-G7P1G1-F1
#
_cell.length_a   1.000
_cell.length_b   1.000
_cell.length_c   1.000
_cell.angle_alpha   90.00
_cell.angle_beta   90.00
_cell.angle_gamma   90.00
#
_symmetry.space_group_name_H-M   'P 1'
#
loop_
_entity.id
_entity.type
_entity.pdbx_description
1 polymer ?
#
loop_
_entity_poly.entity_id
_entity_poly.type
_entity_poly.pdbx_seq_one_letter_code
_entity_poly.pdbx_strand_id
1 'polypeptide(L)' 'MGCRLLCCAVLCLLGAVPIDSGITQTPKHLVMGMTNKKSLKCEQHMGHRAVYWYKQKVKKPPEIMFLY' A
#
# COMPACT_ATOMS: atom_id res chain seq x y z
N MET A 1 37.48 -6.60 -6.52
CA MET A 1 36.40 -5.66 -6.11
C MET A 1 34.97 -6.18 -6.31
N GLY A 2 34.70 -7.22 -7.13
CA GLY A 2 33.32 -7.70 -7.39
C GLY A 2 32.66 -8.54 -6.28
N CYS A 3 33.41 -9.32 -5.51
CA CYS A 3 32.84 -10.22 -4.49
C CYS A 3 32.17 -9.46 -3.32
N ARG A 4 32.70 -8.28 -2.94
CA ARG A 4 32.10 -7.43 -1.91
C ARG A 4 30.76 -6.84 -2.36
N LEU A 5 30.66 -6.39 -3.61
CA LEU A 5 29.42 -5.85 -4.19
C LEU A 5 28.32 -6.92 -4.22
N LEU A 6 28.66 -8.13 -4.64
CA LEU A 6 27.73 -9.27 -4.66
C LEU A 6 27.28 -9.66 -3.25
N CYS A 7 28.21 -9.72 -2.29
CA CYS A 7 27.88 -10.01 -0.90
C CYS A 7 26.94 -8.95 -0.29
N CYS A 8 27.22 -7.67 -0.52
CA CYS A 8 26.34 -6.57 -0.09
C CYS A 8 24.94 -6.69 -0.72
N ALA A 9 24.85 -6.97 -2.02
CA ALA A 9 23.57 -7.13 -2.70
C ALA A 9 22.75 -8.31 -2.12
N VAL A 10 23.40 -9.44 -1.86
CA VAL A 10 22.75 -10.62 -1.24
C VAL A 10 22.26 -10.30 0.18
N LEU A 11 23.05 -9.61 0.99
CA LEU A 11 22.66 -9.20 2.34
C LEU A 11 21.50 -8.19 2.33
N CYS A 12 21.48 -7.23 1.39
CA CYS A 12 20.38 -6.28 1.23
C CYS A 12 19.07 -6.97 0.83
N LEU A 13 19.14 -7.98 -0.06
CA LEU A 13 17.97 -8.75 -0.48
C LEU A 13 17.45 -9.65 0.65
N LEU A 14 18.33 -10.23 1.45
CA LEU A 14 17.95 -11.07 2.60
C LEU A 14 17.37 -10.26 3.76
N GLY A 15 17.79 -9.01 3.95
CA GLY A 15 17.29 -8.10 4.97
C GLY A 15 16.01 -7.34 4.58
N ALA A 16 15.54 -7.47 3.33
CA ALA A 16 14.33 -6.82 2.85
C ALA A 16 13.08 -7.53 3.39
N VAL A 17 12.72 -7.22 4.63
CA VAL A 17 11.41 -7.58 5.18
C VAL A 17 10.36 -6.65 4.53
N PRO A 18 9.22 -7.17 4.03
CA PRO A 18 8.12 -6.32 3.63
C PRO A 18 7.72 -5.44 4.82
N ILE A 19 8.02 -4.15 4.75
CA ILE A 19 7.59 -3.21 5.76
C ILE A 19 6.07 -3.19 5.67
N ASP A 20 5.42 -3.67 6.73
CA ASP A 20 3.99 -3.46 6.89
C ASP A 20 3.76 -1.95 6.83
N SER A 21 2.99 -1.52 5.83
CA SER A 21 2.64 -0.11 5.66
C SER A 21 1.92 0.48 6.87
N GLY A 22 1.48 -0.36 7.81
CA GLY A 22 0.75 0.05 9.00
C GLY A 22 -0.63 0.59 8.66
N ILE A 23 -1.11 0.33 7.43
CA ILE A 23 -2.41 0.71 6.89
C ILE A 23 -3.25 -0.55 6.68
N THR A 24 -4.39 -0.63 7.35
CA THR A 24 -5.38 -1.69 7.18
C THR A 24 -6.61 -1.15 6.46
N GLN A 25 -6.91 -1.71 5.29
CA GLN A 25 -8.14 -1.42 4.55
C GLN A 25 -9.14 -2.58 4.68
N THR A 26 -10.37 -2.28 5.12
CA THR A 26 -11.44 -3.27 5.32
C THR A 26 -12.76 -2.82 4.69
N PRO A 27 -13.40 -3.65 3.83
CA PRO A 27 -12.88 -4.89 3.25
C PRO A 27 -11.75 -4.64 2.23
N LYS A 28 -10.90 -5.66 1.98
CA LYS A 28 -9.87 -5.61 0.91
C LYS A 28 -10.45 -5.70 -0.50
N HIS A 29 -11.53 -6.48 -0.64
CA HIS A 29 -12.23 -6.67 -1.90
C HIS A 29 -13.71 -6.41 -1.67
N LEU A 30 -14.29 -5.64 -2.58
CA LEU A 30 -15.68 -5.26 -2.52
C LEU A 30 -16.23 -5.25 -3.94
N VAL A 31 -17.28 -6.04 -4.17
CA VAL A 31 -18.03 -6.05 -5.42
C VAL A 31 -19.42 -5.47 -5.12
N MET A 32 -19.83 -4.47 -5.89
CA MET A 32 -21.11 -3.78 -5.69
C MET A 32 -21.92 -3.72 -6.98
N GLY A 33 -23.24 -3.87 -6.84
CA GLY A 33 -24.19 -3.48 -7.89
C GLY A 33 -24.32 -1.95 -7.97
N MET A 34 -24.82 -1.46 -9.10
CA MET A 34 -24.79 -0.03 -9.47
C MET A 34 -25.52 0.90 -8.48
N THR A 35 -26.49 0.38 -7.72
CA THR A 35 -27.31 1.14 -6.75
C THR A 35 -26.89 0.95 -5.30
N ASN A 36 -25.94 0.05 -5.01
CA ASN A 36 -25.57 -0.28 -3.65
C ASN A 36 -24.47 0.65 -3.13
N LYS A 37 -24.78 1.45 -2.10
CA LYS A 37 -23.76 2.21 -1.36
C LYS A 37 -23.01 1.26 -0.42
N LYS A 38 -21.68 1.33 -0.44
CA LYS A 38 -20.81 0.70 0.56
C LYS A 38 -19.66 1.63 0.89
N SER A 39 -19.04 1.37 2.02
CA SER A 39 -17.86 2.06 2.52
C SER A 39 -16.66 1.13 2.55
N LEU A 40 -15.49 1.70 2.30
CA LEU A 40 -14.20 1.10 2.63
C LEU A 40 -13.68 1.84 3.87
N LYS A 41 -13.23 1.09 4.87
CA LYS A 41 -12.58 1.65 6.07
C LYS A 41 -11.08 1.58 5.89
N CYS A 42 -10.37 2.62 6.30
CA CYS A 42 -8.92 2.66 6.36
C CYS A 42 -8.53 3.01 7.80
N GLU A 43 -7.63 2.23 8.38
CA GLU A 43 -7.08 2.44 9.72
C GLU A 43 -5.55 2.44 9.61
N GLN A 44 -4.90 3.30 10.39
CA GLN A 44 -3.45 3.41 10.43
C GLN A 44 -2.94 3.27 11.86
N HIS A 45 -1.90 2.47 12.07
CA HIS A 45 -1.40 2.13 13.40
C HIS A 45 -0.09 2.88 13.75
N MET A 46 0.40 3.70 12.84
CA MET A 46 1.72 4.35 12.93
C MET A 46 1.65 5.82 13.38
N GLY A 47 0.46 6.34 13.71
CA GLY A 47 0.29 7.71 14.20
C GLY A 47 0.63 8.79 13.16
N HIS A 48 0.59 8.47 11.86
CA HIS A 48 0.78 9.43 10.79
C HIS A 48 -0.25 10.56 10.85
N ARG A 49 0.14 11.77 10.46
CA ARG A 49 -0.72 12.96 10.55
C ARG A 49 -1.78 13.06 9.45
N ALA A 50 -1.64 12.27 8.40
CA ALA A 50 -2.53 12.32 7.25
C ALA A 50 -2.69 10.94 6.63
N VAL A 51 -3.86 10.70 6.06
CA VAL A 51 -4.17 9.48 5.29
C VAL A 51 -4.83 9.87 3.97
N TYR A 52 -4.35 9.28 2.88
CA TYR A 52 -4.79 9.60 1.54
C TYR A 52 -5.53 8.44 0.89
N TRP A 53 -6.63 8.74 0.20
CA TRP A 53 -7.34 7.77 -0.63
C TRP A 53 -6.94 7.93 -2.09
N TYR A 54 -6.59 6.81 -2.73
CA TYR A 54 -6.30 6.73 -4.15
C TYR A 54 -7.28 5.80 -4.85
N LYS A 55 -7.66 6.14 -6.08
CA LYS A 55 -8.34 5.23 -7.01
C LYS A 55 -7.38 4.82 -8.11
N GLN A 56 -7.48 3.57 -8.56
CA GLN A 56 -6.71 3.09 -9.68
C GLN A 56 -7.62 2.34 -10.65
N LYS A 57 -7.58 2.73 -11.92
CA LYS A 57 -8.14 1.91 -13.00
C LYS A 57 -7.12 0.86 -13.42
N VAL A 58 -7.59 -0.28 -13.91
CA VAL A 58 -6.72 -1.37 -14.39
C VAL A 58 -5.65 -0.81 -15.36
N LYS A 59 -4.37 -1.09 -15.06
CA LYS A 59 -3.19 -0.66 -15.84
C LYS A 59 -2.99 0.87 -15.96
N LYS A 60 -3.59 1.67 -15.07
CA LYS A 60 -3.36 3.13 -14.99
C LYS A 60 -2.62 3.48 -13.69
N PRO A 61 -1.91 4.62 -13.62
CA PRO A 61 -1.34 5.09 -12.37
C PRO A 61 -2.46 5.40 -11.34
N PRO A 62 -2.16 5.35 -10.04
CA PRO A 62 -3.09 5.80 -9.00
C PRO A 62 -3.39 7.30 -9.13
N GLU A 63 -4.65 7.66 -8.95
CA GLU A 63 -5.13 9.05 -8.90
C GLU A 63 -5.62 9.37 -7.49
N ILE A 64 -5.26 10.53 -6.95
CA ILE A 64 -5.72 10.97 -5.64
C ILE A 64 -7.23 11.23 -5.68
N MET A 65 -7.93 10.77 -4.63
CA MET A 65 -9.35 11.03 -4.44
C MET A 65 -9.59 12.08 -3.35
N PHE A 66 -9.10 11.79 -2.14
CA PHE A 66 -9.37 12.58 -0.93
C PHE A 66 -8.16 12.59 0.00
N LEU A 67 -8.01 13.67 0.75
CA LEU A 67 -7.00 13.88 1.79
C LEU A 67 -7.74 14.05 3.12
N TYR A 68 -7.29 13.34 4.15
CA TYR A 68 -7.79 13.46 5.54
C TYR A 68 -6.63 13.71 6.48
#